data_AF-A0A8D8FA35-F1
#
_entry.id   AF-A0A8D8FA35-F1
#
_cell.length_a   1.000
_cell.length_b   1.000
_cell.length_c   1.000
_cell.angle_alpha   90.00
_cell.angle_beta   90.00
_cell.angle_gamma   90.00
#
_symmetry.space_group_name_H-M   'P 1'
#
loop_
_entity.id
_entity.type
_entity.pdbx_description
1 polymer ?
#
loop_
_entity_poly.entity_id
_entity_poly.type
_entity_poly.pdbx_seq_one_letter_code
_entity_poly.pdbx_strand_id
1 'polypeptide(L)'
;MDDSDSDDTCELLPIFIDQLLRGSVDGKPFTNAEIADNAYTIIFGGNEPSALSVANTCLFLALYPRVQQQLYTEILQIIPDKSCAITHQTLHDLPYLDMVLKETLRLCPAIPNIARETTRTVSIDGRRIPAGTMFLISFYALHRRGDFWGDTVTEFDPERFHPDRGGYQRHPFGYLPFSGGARNCIGWQYAQSSMKI
;
A
#
# COMPACT_ATOMS: atom_id res chain seq x y z
N MET A 1 38.58 27.24 28.25
CA MET A 1 38.50 26.42 27.04
C MET A 1 37.38 25.46 27.32
N ASP A 2 36.25 25.82 26.76
CA ASP A 2 34.91 25.31 27.05
C ASP A 2 34.61 24.32 25.93
N ASP A 3 34.92 23.04 26.17
CA ASP A 3 34.54 21.95 25.26
C ASP A 3 33.12 21.52 25.61
N SER A 4 32.16 22.30 25.13
CA SER A 4 30.78 21.87 24.98
C SER A 4 30.69 21.04 23.70
N ASP A 5 31.06 19.77 23.79
CA ASP A 5 30.65 18.77 22.82
C ASP A 5 29.14 18.54 23.05
N SER A 6 28.33 19.39 22.42
CA SER A 6 26.90 19.18 22.31
C SER A 6 26.72 17.94 21.46
N ASP A 7 26.56 16.80 22.14
CA ASP A 7 26.10 15.52 21.59
C ASP A 7 24.70 15.73 21.01
N ASP A 8 24.65 16.25 19.79
CA ASP A 8 23.47 16.37 18.95
C ASP A 8 23.19 14.96 18.41
N THR A 9 22.89 14.03 19.32
CA THR A 9 22.23 12.77 18.98
C THR A 9 20.84 13.17 18.52
N CYS A 10 20.72 13.39 17.21
CA CYS A 10 19.46 13.21 16.51
C CYS A 10 18.95 11.84 16.97
N GLU A 11 18.00 11.81 17.91
CA GLU A 11 17.43 10.58 18.45
C GLU A 11 16.82 9.83 17.27
N LEU A 12 17.62 8.93 16.67
CA LEU A 12 17.20 8.09 15.58
C LEU A 12 15.99 7.34 16.12
N LEU A 13 14.83 7.60 15.51
CA LEU A 13 13.60 6.90 15.87
C LEU A 13 13.93 5.40 15.89
N PRO A 14 13.67 4.71 17.01
CA PRO A 14 14.04 3.31 17.14
C PRO A 14 13.42 2.55 15.98
N ILE A 15 14.25 1.82 15.24
CA ILE A 15 13.78 0.98 14.14
C ILE A 15 12.77 -0.05 14.67
N PHE A 16 11.98 -0.64 13.79
CA PHE A 16 10.91 -1.56 14.19
C PHE A 16 11.35 -2.64 15.21
N ILE A 17 12.55 -3.20 15.04
CA ILE A 17 13.10 -4.20 15.98
C ILE A 17 13.40 -3.59 17.36
N ASP A 18 13.94 -2.38 17.43
CA ASP A 18 14.18 -1.69 18.70
C ASP A 18 12.86 -1.39 19.41
N GLN A 19 11.81 -1.06 18.66
CA GLN A 19 10.45 -0.87 19.21
C GLN A 19 9.90 -2.17 19.79
N LEU A 20 10.11 -3.31 19.13
CA LEU A 20 9.71 -4.61 19.67
C LEU A 20 10.52 -5.01 20.91
N LEU A 21 11.83 -4.73 20.94
CA LEU A 21 12.70 -5.06 22.07
C LEU A 21 12.39 -4.23 23.32
N ARG A 22 11.98 -2.97 23.13
CA ARG A 22 11.66 -2.03 24.23
C ARG A 22 10.16 -1.99 24.56
N GLY A 23 9.31 -2.52 23.68
CA GLY A 23 7.87 -2.45 23.77
C GLY A 23 7.27 -3.43 24.79
N SER A 24 6.05 -3.13 25.23
CA SER A 24 5.26 -4.01 26.09
C SER A 24 3.77 -3.93 25.75
N VAL A 25 3.03 -5.01 26.01
CA VAL A 25 1.58 -5.08 25.91
C VAL A 25 1.03 -5.42 27.30
N ASP A 26 0.09 -4.61 27.80
CA ASP A 26 -0.47 -4.75 29.16
C ASP A 26 0.59 -4.81 30.26
N GLY A 27 1.70 -4.08 30.09
CA GLY A 27 2.82 -4.03 31.03
C GLY A 27 3.77 -5.23 30.97
N LYS A 28 3.60 -6.15 30.00
CA LYS A 28 4.49 -7.30 29.78
C LYS A 28 5.34 -7.08 28.53
N PRO A 29 6.68 -7.23 28.62
CA PRO A 29 7.53 -7.16 27.44
C PRO A 29 7.23 -8.32 26.50
N PHE A 30 7.51 -8.12 25.21
CA PHE A 30 7.41 -9.20 24.24
C PHE A 30 8.41 -10.31 24.57
N THR A 31 7.97 -11.55 24.42
CA THR A 31 8.83 -12.73 24.43
C THR A 31 9.68 -12.78 23.16
N ASN A 32 10.81 -13.51 23.21
CA ASN A 32 11.64 -13.71 22.02
C ASN A 32 10.87 -14.35 20.85
N ALA A 33 9.89 -15.22 21.15
CA ALA A 33 9.03 -15.82 20.13
C ALA A 33 8.12 -14.77 19.48
N GLU A 34 7.45 -13.92 20.27
CA GLU A 34 6.61 -12.85 19.74
C GLU A 34 7.41 -11.84 18.91
N ILE A 35 8.63 -11.49 19.35
CA ILE A 35 9.51 -10.61 18.58
C ILE A 35 9.85 -11.25 17.22
N ALA A 36 10.23 -12.52 17.22
CA ALA A 36 10.55 -13.25 15.99
C ALA A 36 9.32 -13.33 15.07
N ASP A 37 8.15 -13.71 15.59
CA ASP A 37 6.91 -13.85 14.82
C ASP A 37 6.47 -12.52 14.18
N ASN A 38 6.58 -11.40 14.93
CA ASN A 38 6.29 -10.07 14.38
C ASN A 38 7.31 -9.68 13.30
N ALA A 39 8.61 -9.94 13.50
CA ALA A 39 9.63 -9.68 12.50
C ALA A 39 9.39 -10.48 11.21
N TYR A 40 9.11 -11.78 11.32
CA TYR A 40 8.79 -12.63 10.18
C TYR A 40 7.55 -12.15 9.43
N THR A 41 6.50 -11.76 10.17
CA THR A 41 5.25 -11.26 9.58
C THR A 41 5.48 -10.00 8.74
N ILE A 42 6.27 -9.05 9.23
CA ILE A 42 6.56 -7.80 8.51
C ILE A 42 7.44 -8.05 7.28
N ILE A 43 8.50 -8.87 7.42
CA ILE A 43 9.39 -9.19 6.30
C ILE A 43 8.62 -9.88 5.17
N PHE A 44 7.84 -10.92 5.52
CA PHE A 44 7.06 -11.65 4.54
C PHE A 44 5.95 -10.79 3.91
N GLY A 45 5.21 -10.05 4.73
CA GLY A 45 4.10 -9.20 4.28
C GLY A 45 4.55 -7.98 3.46
N GLY A 46 5.75 -7.47 3.71
CA GLY A 46 6.29 -6.28 3.04
C GLY A 46 7.07 -6.55 1.76
N ASN A 47 7.72 -7.72 1.64
CA ASN A 47 8.63 -8.00 0.53
C ASN A 47 7.93 -8.47 -0.74
N GLU A 48 7.36 -9.68 -0.71
CA GLU A 48 6.82 -10.34 -1.91
C GLU A 48 5.67 -9.54 -2.56
N PRO A 49 4.69 -8.99 -1.80
CA PRO A 49 3.61 -8.23 -2.42
C PRO A 49 4.08 -6.93 -3.09
N SER A 50 5.07 -6.25 -2.51
CA SER A 50 5.64 -5.03 -3.08
C SER A 50 6.44 -5.35 -4.34
N ALA A 51 7.28 -6.40 -4.31
CA ALA A 51 8.07 -6.85 -5.46
C ALA A 51 7.16 -7.22 -6.65
N LEU A 52 6.09 -7.97 -6.41
CA LEU A 52 5.11 -8.32 -7.44
C LEU A 52 4.40 -7.09 -8.01
N SER A 53 4.08 -6.12 -7.17
CA SER A 53 3.43 -4.87 -7.59
C SER A 53 4.34 -4.01 -8.46
N VAL A 54 5.63 -3.91 -8.12
CA VAL A 54 6.64 -3.24 -8.96
C VAL A 54 6.83 -3.98 -10.28
N ALA A 55 6.97 -5.31 -10.25
CA ALA A 55 7.12 -6.12 -11.46
C ALA A 55 5.94 -5.94 -12.43
N ASN A 56 4.70 -5.96 -11.92
CA ASN A 56 3.51 -5.69 -12.72
C ASN A 56 3.47 -4.25 -13.24
N THR A 57 3.93 -3.28 -12.45
CA THR A 57 4.03 -1.88 -12.89
C THR A 57 4.99 -1.76 -14.07
N CYS A 58 6.19 -2.35 -13.97
CA CYS A 58 7.15 -2.40 -15.07
C CYS A 58 6.58 -3.07 -16.32
N LEU A 59 5.84 -4.17 -16.15
CA LEU A 59 5.14 -4.84 -17.26
C LEU A 59 4.11 -3.92 -17.93
N PHE A 60 3.26 -3.24 -17.16
CA PHE A 60 2.30 -2.30 -17.73
C PHE A 60 3.00 -1.12 -18.42
N LEU A 61 4.05 -0.56 -17.85
CA LEU A 61 4.80 0.52 -18.50
C LEU A 61 5.41 0.07 -19.84
N ALA A 62 5.91 -1.17 -19.92
CA ALA A 62 6.40 -1.73 -21.17
C ALA A 62 5.30 -1.94 -22.22
N LEU A 63 4.09 -2.32 -21.78
CA LEU A 63 2.93 -2.54 -22.66
C LEU A 63 2.23 -1.22 -23.08
N TYR A 64 2.40 -0.14 -22.31
CA TYR A 64 1.75 1.15 -22.53
C TYR A 64 2.79 2.30 -22.64
N PRO A 65 3.52 2.41 -23.78
CA PRO A 65 4.61 3.38 -23.93
C PRO A 65 4.20 4.84 -23.72
N ARG A 66 2.94 5.19 -24.01
CA ARG A 66 2.41 6.55 -23.76
C ARG A 66 2.42 6.87 -22.26
N VAL A 67 1.98 5.93 -21.42
CA VAL A 67 1.99 6.09 -19.96
C VAL A 67 3.42 6.15 -19.44
N GLN A 68 4.30 5.27 -19.96
CA GLN A 68 5.72 5.31 -19.61
C GLN A 68 6.36 6.65 -19.93
N GLN A 69 6.10 7.22 -21.11
CA GLN A 69 6.65 8.50 -21.50
C GLN A 69 6.15 9.65 -20.61
N GLN A 70 4.87 9.66 -20.26
CA GLN A 70 4.29 10.67 -19.37
C GLN A 70 4.88 10.57 -17.96
N LEU A 71 5.00 9.35 -17.42
CA LEU A 71 5.65 9.11 -16.13
C LEU A 71 7.11 9.52 -16.13
N TYR A 72 7.85 9.19 -17.19
CA TYR A 72 9.25 9.59 -17.33
C TYR A 72 9.40 11.11 -17.34
N THR A 73 8.50 11.84 -18.02
CA THR A 73 8.50 13.30 -18.01
C THR A 73 8.25 13.87 -16.61
N GLU A 74 7.30 13.32 -15.84
CA GLU A 74 7.10 13.72 -14.43
C GLU A 74 8.36 13.46 -13.59
N ILE A 75 8.93 12.26 -13.68
CA ILE A 75 10.12 11.90 -12.91
C ILE A 75 11.28 12.86 -13.20
N LEU A 76 11.53 13.20 -14.47
CA LEU A 76 12.60 14.15 -14.82
C LEU A 76 12.33 15.58 -14.37
N GLN A 77 11.08 15.99 -14.20
CA GLN A 77 10.75 17.33 -13.68
C GLN A 77 11.06 17.45 -12.19
N ILE A 78 10.90 16.37 -11.44
CA ILE A 78 11.08 16.34 -9.98
C ILE A 78 12.48 15.84 -9.57
N ILE A 79 13.01 14.88 -10.32
CA ILE A 79 14.29 14.20 -10.12
C ILE A 79 15.10 14.28 -11.43
N PRO A 80 15.69 15.45 -11.74
CA PRO A 80 16.34 15.68 -13.03
C PRO A 80 17.61 14.86 -13.23
N ASP A 81 18.27 14.47 -12.15
CA ASP A 81 19.52 13.72 -12.17
C ASP A 81 19.67 12.79 -10.97
N LYS A 82 20.64 11.87 -11.05
CA LYS A 82 20.89 10.83 -10.04
C LYS A 82 21.49 11.35 -8.72
N SER A 83 21.99 12.58 -8.70
CA SER A 83 22.53 13.22 -7.50
C SER A 83 21.44 13.86 -6.64
N CYS A 84 20.24 14.04 -7.19
CA CYS A 84 19.08 14.49 -6.44
C CYS A 84 18.73 13.47 -5.35
N ALA A 85 18.68 13.92 -4.09
CA ALA A 85 18.31 13.08 -2.97
C ALA A 85 16.82 12.72 -3.04
N ILE A 86 16.52 11.42 -2.95
CA ILE A 86 15.15 10.94 -2.81
C ILE A 86 14.72 11.16 -1.36
N THR A 87 13.81 12.10 -1.14
CA THR A 87 13.23 12.40 0.16
C THR A 87 11.75 12.02 0.20
N HIS A 88 11.14 12.00 1.39
CA HIS A 88 9.68 11.84 1.50
C HIS A 88 8.90 12.90 0.70
N GLN A 89 9.41 14.13 0.63
CA GLN A 89 8.79 15.19 -0.17
C GLN A 89 8.89 14.87 -1.67
N THR A 90 10.06 14.41 -2.13
CA THR A 90 10.26 13.94 -3.52
C THR A 90 9.23 12.85 -3.88
N LEU A 91 9.00 11.88 -2.99
CA LEU A 91 8.01 10.82 -3.22
C LEU A 91 6.57 11.33 -3.22
N HIS A 92 6.27 12.36 -2.44
CA HIS A 92 4.96 13.00 -2.39
C HIS A 92 4.67 13.77 -3.69
N ASP A 93 5.68 14.38 -4.29
CA ASP A 93 5.55 15.24 -5.47
C ASP A 93 5.56 14.46 -6.81
N LEU A 94 5.17 13.18 -6.78
CA LEU A 94 5.04 12.28 -7.95
C LEU A 94 3.59 11.78 -8.12
N PRO A 95 2.62 12.68 -8.38
CA PRO A 95 1.20 12.31 -8.45
C PRO A 95 0.84 11.39 -9.61
N TYR A 96 1.52 11.47 -10.75
CA TYR A 96 1.28 10.57 -11.88
C TYR A 96 1.83 9.16 -11.58
N LEU A 97 3.00 9.05 -10.94
CA LEU A 97 3.48 7.77 -10.41
C LEU A 97 2.47 7.14 -9.44
N ASP A 98 1.86 7.95 -8.56
CA ASP A 98 0.78 7.47 -7.69
C ASP A 98 -0.41 6.90 -8.46
N MET A 99 -0.82 7.57 -9.54
CA MET A 99 -1.91 7.10 -10.39
C MET A 99 -1.54 5.80 -11.14
N VAL A 100 -0.32 5.70 -11.64
CA VAL A 100 0.22 4.49 -12.29
C VAL A 100 0.21 3.31 -11.30
N LEU A 101 0.76 3.49 -10.10
CA LEU A 101 0.78 2.46 -9.08
C LEU A 101 -0.64 2.06 -8.64
N LYS A 102 -1.56 3.02 -8.49
CA LYS A 102 -2.96 2.74 -8.16
C LYS A 102 -3.66 1.90 -9.24
N GLU A 103 -3.46 2.23 -10.51
CA GLU A 103 -4.03 1.46 -11.61
C GLU A 103 -3.41 0.07 -11.74
N THR A 104 -2.09 -0.05 -11.48
CA THR A 104 -1.44 -1.37 -11.39
C THR A 104 -2.07 -2.21 -10.29
N LEU A 105 -2.24 -1.67 -9.08
CA LEU A 105 -2.82 -2.41 -7.96
C LEU A 105 -4.31 -2.75 -8.17
N ARG A 106 -5.04 -1.91 -8.93
CA ARG A 106 -6.43 -2.19 -9.32
C ARG A 106 -6.51 -3.39 -10.26
N LEU A 107 -5.68 -3.42 -11.30
CA LEU A 107 -5.70 -4.50 -12.28
C LEU A 107 -4.96 -5.74 -11.79
N CYS A 108 -3.79 -5.61 -11.19
CA CYS A 108 -2.96 -6.72 -10.74
C CYS A 108 -2.67 -6.62 -9.23
N PRO A 109 -3.70 -6.77 -8.36
CA PRO A 109 -3.47 -6.77 -6.93
C PRO A 109 -2.58 -7.95 -6.54
N ALA A 110 -1.49 -7.69 -5.80
CA ALA A 110 -0.59 -8.73 -5.34
C ALA A 110 -1.29 -9.80 -4.48
N ILE A 111 -2.32 -9.38 -3.73
CA ILE A 111 -3.21 -10.26 -2.96
C ILE A 111 -4.63 -10.09 -3.50
N PRO A 112 -5.12 -10.98 -4.39
CA PRO A 112 -6.39 -10.78 -5.10
C PRO A 112 -7.62 -11.06 -4.23
N ASN A 113 -7.48 -11.86 -3.18
CA ASN A 113 -8.56 -12.25 -2.28
C ASN A 113 -8.09 -12.28 -0.83
N ILE A 114 -8.98 -11.95 0.09
CA ILE A 114 -8.76 -12.12 1.54
C ILE A 114 -9.94 -12.85 2.17
N ALA A 115 -9.68 -13.62 3.23
CA ALA A 115 -10.71 -14.30 3.99
C ALA A 115 -11.03 -13.57 5.30
N ARG A 116 -12.29 -13.60 5.74
CA ARG A 116 -12.75 -13.10 7.05
C ARG A 116 -13.72 -14.09 7.65
N GLU A 117 -13.59 -14.34 8.95
CA GLU A 117 -14.54 -15.15 9.70
C GLU A 117 -15.41 -14.25 10.58
N THR A 118 -16.71 -14.50 10.62
CA THR A 118 -17.60 -13.82 11.56
C THR A 118 -17.39 -14.35 12.97
N THR A 119 -17.09 -13.47 13.92
CA THR A 119 -16.98 -13.83 15.34
C THR A 119 -18.32 -13.96 16.06
N ARG A 120 -19.39 -13.45 15.45
CA ARG A 120 -20.78 -13.51 15.94
C ARG A 120 -21.74 -13.50 14.77
N THR A 121 -22.99 -13.87 15.01
CA THR A 121 -24.04 -13.73 14.01
C THR A 121 -24.20 -12.26 13.62
N VAL A 122 -24.11 -11.96 12.31
CA VAL A 122 -24.24 -10.61 11.75
C VAL A 122 -25.43 -10.54 10.79
N SER A 123 -25.91 -9.32 10.54
CA SER A 123 -26.93 -9.06 9.52
C SER A 123 -26.29 -8.24 8.40
N ILE A 124 -26.26 -8.77 7.17
CA ILE A 124 -25.76 -8.08 5.97
C ILE A 124 -26.88 -8.08 4.94
N ASP A 125 -27.26 -6.89 4.44
CA ASP A 125 -28.35 -6.71 3.48
C ASP A 125 -29.65 -7.45 3.85
N GLY A 126 -30.02 -7.37 5.13
CA GLY A 126 -31.21 -8.03 5.69
C GLY A 126 -31.08 -9.55 5.89
N ARG A 127 -29.94 -10.15 5.55
CA ARG A 127 -29.67 -11.59 5.71
C ARG A 127 -28.91 -11.85 7.00
N ARG A 128 -29.38 -12.81 7.79
CA ARG A 128 -28.70 -13.28 9.00
C ARG A 128 -27.62 -14.29 8.63
N ILE A 129 -26.38 -13.99 9.02
CA ILE A 129 -25.21 -14.80 8.72
C ILE A 129 -24.65 -15.31 10.05
N PRO A 130 -24.62 -16.64 10.28
CA PRO A 130 -24.19 -17.23 11.55
C PRO A 130 -22.74 -16.89 11.90
N ALA A 131 -22.41 -16.91 13.20
CA ALA A 131 -21.03 -16.93 13.66
C ALA A 131 -20.26 -18.13 13.05
N GLY A 132 -18.95 -17.98 12.87
CA GLY A 132 -18.09 -18.97 12.22
C GLY A 132 -18.20 -19.03 10.68
N THR A 133 -18.97 -18.14 10.06
CA THR A 133 -19.06 -18.07 8.59
C THR A 133 -17.80 -17.42 8.00
N MET A 134 -17.20 -18.11 7.04
CA MET A 134 -16.08 -17.61 6.24
C MET A 134 -16.57 -16.81 5.02
N PHE A 135 -16.11 -15.58 4.91
CA PHE A 135 -16.25 -14.73 3.73
C PHE A 135 -14.95 -14.67 2.96
N LEU A 136 -15.02 -14.85 1.65
CA LEU A 136 -13.95 -14.52 0.73
C LEU A 136 -14.28 -13.19 0.04
N ILE A 137 -13.45 -12.17 0.29
CA ILE A 137 -13.58 -10.87 -0.34
C ILE A 137 -12.61 -10.84 -1.51
N SER A 138 -13.13 -10.70 -2.73
CA SER A 138 -12.31 -10.63 -3.94
C SER A 138 -12.05 -9.18 -4.33
N PHE A 139 -10.84 -8.70 -4.07
CA PHE A 139 -10.39 -7.39 -4.57
C PHE A 139 -10.28 -7.40 -6.09
N TYR A 140 -9.79 -8.50 -6.66
CA TYR A 140 -9.68 -8.67 -8.10
C TYR A 140 -11.03 -8.46 -8.81
N ALA A 141 -12.10 -9.08 -8.31
CA ALA A 141 -13.44 -8.93 -8.87
C ALA A 141 -14.02 -7.54 -8.60
N LEU A 142 -13.89 -7.03 -7.37
CA LEU A 142 -14.35 -5.70 -6.97
C LEU A 142 -13.76 -4.60 -7.86
N HIS A 143 -12.46 -4.69 -8.15
CA HIS A 143 -11.72 -3.72 -8.96
C HIS A 143 -12.02 -3.82 -10.46
N ARG A 144 -12.81 -4.84 -10.87
CA ARG A 144 -13.22 -5.10 -12.25
C ARG A 144 -14.72 -4.98 -12.51
N ARG A 145 -15.45 -4.50 -11.52
CA ARG A 145 -16.90 -4.24 -11.63
C ARG A 145 -17.17 -3.10 -12.60
N GLY A 146 -17.69 -3.41 -13.79
CA GLY A 146 -18.02 -2.40 -14.81
C GLY A 146 -19.12 -1.42 -14.35
N ASP A 147 -20.05 -1.87 -13.50
CA ASP A 147 -21.05 -1.00 -12.87
C ASP A 147 -20.45 0.05 -11.92
N PHE A 148 -19.20 -0.15 -11.49
CA PHE A 148 -18.48 0.76 -10.61
C PHE A 148 -17.32 1.51 -11.32
N TRP A 149 -16.62 0.84 -12.24
CA TRP A 149 -15.43 1.36 -12.91
C TRP A 149 -15.68 1.80 -14.38
N GLY A 150 -16.89 1.60 -14.89
CA GLY A 150 -17.28 1.88 -16.28
C GLY A 150 -16.83 0.82 -17.28
N ASP A 151 -17.12 1.04 -18.55
CA ASP A 151 -16.92 0.04 -19.60
C ASP A 151 -15.43 -0.24 -19.92
N THR A 152 -14.58 0.78 -19.75
CA THR A 152 -13.11 0.71 -19.91
C THR A 152 -12.39 0.03 -18.74
N VAL A 153 -13.10 -0.69 -17.87
CA VAL A 153 -12.56 -1.26 -16.62
C VAL A 153 -11.38 -2.21 -16.81
N THR A 154 -11.28 -2.88 -17.96
CA THR A 154 -10.17 -3.79 -18.28
C THR A 154 -8.93 -3.09 -18.82
N GLU A 155 -9.05 -1.82 -19.19
CA GLU A 155 -7.95 -1.02 -19.72
C GLU A 155 -7.08 -0.45 -18.60
N PHE A 156 -5.76 -0.37 -18.85
CA PHE A 156 -4.82 0.31 -17.96
C PHE A 156 -4.84 1.81 -18.26
N ASP A 157 -5.58 2.57 -17.44
CA ASP A 157 -5.75 4.01 -17.55
C ASP A 157 -5.44 4.69 -16.20
N PRO A 158 -4.19 5.12 -15.95
CA PRO A 158 -3.80 5.83 -14.72
C PRO A 158 -4.66 7.07 -14.45
N GLU A 159 -5.05 7.80 -15.50
CA GLU A 159 -5.83 9.03 -15.41
C GLU A 159 -7.23 8.81 -14.81
N ARG A 160 -7.67 7.55 -14.67
CA ARG A 160 -8.89 7.19 -13.94
C ARG A 160 -8.83 7.58 -12.46
N PHE A 161 -7.63 7.69 -11.90
CA PHE A 161 -7.38 8.18 -10.54
C PHE A 161 -7.13 9.69 -10.48
N HIS A 162 -7.17 10.39 -11.61
CA HIS A 162 -7.08 11.85 -11.63
C HIS A 162 -8.27 12.46 -10.85
N PRO A 163 -8.04 13.52 -10.04
CA PRO A 163 -9.09 14.17 -9.27
C PRO A 163 -10.33 14.52 -10.12
N ASP A 164 -10.09 15.08 -11.31
CA ASP A 164 -11.13 15.54 -12.23
C ASP A 164 -11.89 14.40 -12.94
N ARG A 165 -11.36 13.17 -12.94
CA ARG A 165 -12.00 11.98 -13.55
C ARG A 165 -12.67 11.08 -12.50
N GLY A 166 -13.02 11.66 -11.36
CA GLY A 166 -13.71 10.95 -10.28
C GLY A 166 -12.79 10.14 -9.38
N GLY A 167 -11.47 10.39 -9.40
CA GLY A 167 -10.47 9.79 -8.49
C GLY A 167 -10.94 9.70 -7.04
N TYR A 168 -11.57 10.77 -6.53
CA TYR A 168 -12.04 10.92 -5.15
C TYR A 168 -13.55 10.74 -4.96
N GLN A 169 -14.33 10.59 -6.04
CA GLN A 169 -15.80 10.50 -5.98
C GLN A 169 -16.30 9.06 -5.85
N ARG A 170 -15.40 8.09 -5.73
CA ARG A 170 -15.71 6.66 -5.62
C ARG A 170 -16.13 6.29 -4.20
N HIS A 171 -17.01 5.31 -4.08
CA HIS A 171 -17.36 4.73 -2.79
C HIS A 171 -16.09 4.32 -2.01
N PRO A 172 -15.97 4.61 -0.70
CA PRO A 172 -14.74 4.35 0.07
C PRO A 172 -14.25 2.90 0.03
N PHE A 173 -15.15 1.94 -0.21
CA PHE A 173 -14.83 0.51 -0.33
C PHE A 173 -14.81 0.00 -1.78
N GLY A 174 -14.75 0.88 -2.77
CA GLY A 174 -14.69 0.51 -4.19
C GLY A 174 -13.27 0.26 -4.71
N TYR A 175 -12.27 0.82 -4.03
CA TYR A 175 -10.86 0.61 -4.27
C TYR A 175 -10.20 0.21 -2.95
N LEU A 176 -9.70 -1.02 -2.89
CA LEU A 176 -9.23 -1.70 -1.66
C LEU A 176 -7.94 -2.49 -1.91
N PRO A 177 -6.89 -1.87 -2.48
CA PRO A 177 -5.62 -2.57 -2.74
C PRO A 177 -4.96 -3.08 -1.44
N PHE A 178 -5.28 -2.44 -0.31
CA PHE A 178 -4.73 -2.72 1.01
C PHE A 178 -5.82 -3.13 2.02
N SER A 179 -6.96 -3.65 1.56
CA SER A 179 -8.14 -3.94 2.40
C SER A 179 -8.70 -2.69 3.12
N GLY A 180 -9.71 -2.86 3.97
CA GLY A 180 -10.33 -1.79 4.76
C GLY A 180 -10.76 -2.25 6.16
N GLY A 181 -11.17 -1.29 6.99
CA GLY A 181 -11.60 -1.52 8.38
C GLY A 181 -10.45 -1.88 9.33
N ALA A 182 -10.78 -2.45 10.50
CA ALA A 182 -9.80 -2.75 11.57
C ALA A 182 -8.73 -3.81 11.22
N ARG A 183 -8.85 -4.44 10.05
CA ARG A 183 -7.89 -5.42 9.52
C ARG A 183 -7.44 -5.01 8.11
N ASN A 184 -7.23 -3.71 7.89
CA ASN A 184 -6.53 -3.22 6.72
C ASN A 184 -5.03 -3.57 6.81
N CYS A 185 -4.30 -3.44 5.70
CA CYS A 185 -2.86 -3.68 5.68
C CYS A 185 -2.17 -2.64 6.58
N ILE A 186 -1.37 -3.10 7.53
CA ILE A 186 -0.56 -2.21 8.39
C ILE A 186 0.64 -1.62 7.63
N GLY A 187 1.12 -2.30 6.59
CA GLY A 187 2.29 -1.93 5.80
C GLY A 187 2.00 -1.05 4.58
N TRP A 188 0.79 -0.50 4.44
CA TRP A 188 0.39 0.22 3.22
C TRP A 188 1.28 1.44 2.92
N GLN A 189 1.69 2.21 3.94
CA GLN A 189 2.58 3.36 3.78
C GLN A 189 3.98 2.96 3.34
N TYR A 190 4.51 1.90 3.95
CA TYR A 190 5.78 1.31 3.56
C TYR A 190 5.73 0.85 2.12
N ALA A 191 4.72 0.07 1.74
CA ALA A 191 4.55 -0.44 0.38
C ALA A 191 4.47 0.71 -0.63
N GLN A 192 3.65 1.74 -0.39
CA GLN A 192 3.56 2.89 -1.29
C GLN A 192 4.88 3.63 -1.45
N SER A 193 5.66 3.77 -0.36
CA SER A 193 6.94 4.47 -0.43
C SER A 193 7.99 3.60 -1.12
N SER A 194 8.07 2.31 -0.78
CA SER A 194 9.06 1.38 -1.34
C SER A 194 8.83 1.10 -2.81
N MET A 195 7.58 1.05 -3.28
CA MET A 195 7.28 0.87 -4.71
C MET A 195 7.66 2.08 -5.57
N LYS A 196 7.85 3.27 -4.98
CA LYS A 196 8.26 4.49 -5.69
C LYS A 196 9.78 4.66 -5.78
N ILE A 197 10.54 3.90 -5.00
CA ILE A 197 12.01 3.93 -4.95
C ILE A 197 12.56 2.81 -5.84
#